data_AF-A0A0H2Z2N6-F1
#
_entry.id   AF-A0A0H2Z2N6-F1
#
_cell.length_a   1.000
_cell.length_b   1.000
_cell.length_c   1.000
_cell.angle_alpha   90.00
_cell.angle_beta   90.00
_cell.angle_gamma   90.00
#
_symmetry.space_group_name_H-M   'P 1'
#
loop_
_entity.id
_entity.type
_entity.pdbx_description
1 polymer ?
#
loop_
_entity_poly.entity_id
_entity_poly.type
_entity_poly.pdbx_seq_one_letter_code
_entity_poly.pdbx_strand_id
1 'polypeptide(L)'
;MASLSINTLRRMSICKSQAWKDTQRILKRSGLVYRGERSESFDPEKHFNRYTVRYLYLLNIIALKIRSVSKFSCWIEVGQCHRMTGKHLSLNAPPFMLIPRSIRRKVDGFRQSKGEATPKSAQPFTGSLYEVLSKESDSAKLDAWIAELPLNLQEEGKEISVMGFSPRAVARPVLRSASPTFELFYQEYQSLRLKSVFKFEPRFEQLLTRLSFRKQSILRKQQYRVKSQLLERLGNVLFFTSLYNQGCLEEFINALVEKEDIYLKMSPGEEKVKAHQKMVNYIEAFCNKMTEKYLMPAASRHYKKKKIARSESGES
;
A
#
# COMPACT_ATOMS: atom_id res chain seq x y z
N MET A 1 -1.14 11.41 46.96
CA MET A 1 -0.91 10.72 45.67
C MET A 1 -0.98 11.77 44.56
N ALA A 2 0.11 11.99 43.81
CA ALA A 2 0.08 12.93 42.70
C ALA A 2 -0.83 12.38 41.58
N SER A 3 -1.80 13.18 41.14
CA SER A 3 -2.64 12.82 40.00
C SER A 3 -1.81 12.77 38.73
N LEU A 4 -1.93 11.69 37.96
CA LEU A 4 -1.26 11.59 36.66
C LEU A 4 -1.85 12.65 35.72
N SER A 5 -0.98 13.32 34.95
CA SER A 5 -1.42 14.30 33.96
C SER A 5 -2.33 13.65 32.92
N ILE A 6 -3.24 14.42 32.32
CA ILE A 6 -4.12 13.96 31.22
C ILE A 6 -3.28 13.36 30.08
N ASN A 7 -2.16 14.00 29.73
CA ASN A 7 -1.24 13.51 28.70
C ASN A 7 -0.62 12.17 29.07
N THR A 8 -0.25 11.98 30.34
CA THR A 8 0.29 10.72 30.83
C THR A 8 -0.74 9.58 30.72
N LEU A 9 -1.98 9.81 31.17
CA LEU A 9 -3.06 8.83 31.05
C LEU A 9 -3.34 8.48 29.58
N ARG A 10 -3.39 9.50 28.73
CA ARG A 10 -3.63 9.35 27.30
C ARG A 10 -2.50 8.57 26.60
N ARG A 11 -1.25 8.92 26.87
CA ARG A 11 -0.06 8.20 26.41
C ARG A 11 -0.09 6.74 26.82
N MET A 12 -0.44 6.44 28.08
CA MET A 12 -0.56 5.04 28.53
C MET A 12 -1.58 4.24 27.72
N SER A 13 -2.74 4.82 27.44
CA SER A 13 -3.76 4.19 26.58
C SER A 13 -3.24 3.93 25.16
N ILE A 14 -2.53 4.91 24.58
CA ILE A 14 -1.96 4.79 23.23
C ILE A 14 -0.88 3.72 23.19
N CYS A 15 0.05 3.70 24.15
CA CYS A 15 1.10 2.68 24.23
C CYS A 15 0.54 1.25 24.43
N LYS A 16 -0.65 1.12 25.04
CA LYS A 16 -1.35 -0.17 25.21
C LYS A 16 -2.14 -0.60 23.97
N SER A 17 -2.43 0.33 23.05
CA SER A 17 -3.21 0.09 21.84
C SER A 17 -2.53 -0.93 20.91
N GLN A 18 -3.35 -1.62 20.10
CA GLN A 18 -2.82 -2.56 19.11
C GLN A 18 -1.98 -1.86 18.04
N ALA A 19 -2.37 -0.65 17.62
CA ALA A 19 -1.63 0.14 16.62
C ALA A 19 -0.21 0.46 17.08
N TRP A 20 -0.03 0.83 18.35
CA TRP A 20 1.30 1.08 18.92
C TRP A 20 2.13 -0.20 19.00
N LYS A 21 1.55 -1.30 19.47
CA LYS A 21 2.21 -2.61 19.54
C LYS A 21 2.66 -3.09 18.16
N ASP A 22 1.83 -2.91 17.14
CA ASP A 22 2.14 -3.27 15.76
C ASP A 22 3.25 -2.37 15.19
N THR A 23 3.20 -1.06 15.46
CA THR A 23 4.26 -0.09 15.10
C THR A 23 5.60 -0.48 15.70
N GLN A 24 5.65 -0.75 17.01
CA GLN A 24 6.86 -1.21 17.69
C GLN A 24 7.37 -2.53 17.08
N ARG A 25 6.48 -3.49 16.80
CA ARG A 25 6.88 -4.78 16.21
C ARG A 25 7.49 -4.60 14.82
N ILE A 26 6.93 -3.73 14.00
CA ILE A 26 7.44 -3.45 12.65
C ILE A 26 8.81 -2.78 12.73
N LEU A 27 8.99 -1.76 13.58
CA LEU A 27 10.29 -1.08 13.73
C LEU A 27 11.38 -2.02 14.29
N LYS A 28 11.04 -2.90 15.23
CA LYS A 28 11.98 -3.93 15.69
C LYS A 28 12.39 -4.88 14.56
N ARG A 29 11.49 -5.20 13.63
CA ARG A 29 11.78 -6.11 12.52
C ARG A 29 12.41 -5.41 11.31
N SER A 30 12.32 -4.09 11.23
CA SER A 30 12.83 -3.32 10.08
C SER A 30 14.34 -3.14 10.12
N GLY A 31 14.96 -3.21 11.31
CA GLY A 31 16.38 -2.91 11.51
C GLY A 31 16.73 -1.43 11.41
N LEU A 32 15.72 -0.55 11.43
CA LEU A 32 15.93 0.89 11.49
C LEU A 32 16.42 1.28 12.89
N VAL A 33 17.37 2.20 12.93
CA VAL A 33 17.92 2.79 14.15
C VAL A 33 17.21 4.10 14.45
N TYR A 34 16.89 4.36 15.71
CA TYR A 34 16.30 5.66 16.06
C TYR A 34 17.33 6.77 15.90
N ARG A 35 16.94 7.86 15.23
CA ARG A 35 17.67 9.12 15.21
C ARG A 35 16.73 10.28 15.50
N GLY A 36 17.09 11.12 16.46
CA GLY A 36 16.40 12.36 16.73
C GLY A 36 16.55 13.39 15.61
N GLU A 37 15.76 14.46 15.73
CA GLU A 37 15.63 15.52 14.72
C GLU A 37 16.86 16.44 14.61
N ARG A 38 17.88 16.26 15.48
CA ARG A 38 19.07 17.13 15.56
C ARG A 38 20.34 16.54 14.91
N SER A 39 20.29 15.37 14.27
CA SER A 39 21.48 14.75 13.65
C SER A 39 21.64 15.13 12.19
N GLU A 40 22.83 15.56 11.77
CA GLU A 40 23.14 15.75 10.35
C GLU A 40 23.27 14.39 9.64
N SER A 41 22.45 14.21 8.59
CA SER A 41 22.16 12.99 7.79
C SER A 41 21.08 12.03 8.34
N PHE A 42 19.81 12.29 7.98
CA PHE A 42 18.72 11.32 8.09
C PHE A 42 18.65 10.44 6.83
N ASP A 43 18.59 9.13 7.01
CA ASP A 43 18.50 8.14 5.93
C ASP A 43 17.26 7.29 6.25
N PRO A 44 16.15 7.42 5.51
CA PRO A 44 14.90 6.70 5.81
C PRO A 44 15.02 5.18 5.71
N GLU A 45 16.14 4.65 5.21
CA GLU A 45 16.39 3.21 5.10
C GLU A 45 17.20 2.63 6.25
N LYS A 46 17.93 3.49 6.97
CA LYS A 46 18.72 3.11 8.14
C LYS A 46 18.13 3.67 9.42
N HIS A 47 17.38 4.76 9.32
CA HIS A 47 16.94 5.56 10.44
C HIS A 47 15.42 5.64 10.53
N PHE A 48 14.91 5.74 11.74
CA PHE A 48 13.55 6.17 12.02
C PHE A 48 13.56 7.29 13.06
N ASN A 49 12.57 8.16 12.99
CA ASN A 49 12.38 9.27 13.91
C ASN A 49 10.90 9.33 14.33
N ARG A 50 10.51 10.37 15.09
CA ARG A 50 9.12 10.58 15.52
C ARG A 50 8.14 10.67 14.35
N TYR A 51 8.54 11.33 13.27
CA TYR A 51 7.74 11.39 12.05
C TYR A 51 7.46 9.98 11.49
N THR A 52 8.47 9.13 11.43
CA THR A 52 8.32 7.73 11.02
C THR A 52 7.40 6.95 11.94
N VAL A 53 7.51 7.13 13.26
CA VAL A 53 6.64 6.49 14.26
C VAL A 53 5.19 6.92 14.07
N ARG A 54 4.92 8.23 13.99
CA ARG A 54 3.57 8.78 13.77
C ARG A 54 2.96 8.22 12.50
N TYR A 55 3.72 8.23 11.39
CA TYR A 55 3.27 7.69 10.12
C TYR A 55 2.89 6.21 10.21
N LEU A 56 3.80 5.39 10.73
CA LEU A 56 3.60 3.95 10.85
C LEU A 56 2.42 3.62 11.79
N TYR A 57 2.25 4.40 12.85
CA TYR A 57 1.11 4.29 13.75
C TYR A 57 -0.22 4.53 13.02
N LEU A 58 -0.31 5.59 12.22
CA LEU A 58 -1.52 5.90 11.44
C LEU A 58 -1.81 4.82 10.39
N LEU A 59 -0.81 4.26 9.72
CA LEU A 59 -1.01 3.11 8.82
C LEU A 59 -1.60 1.91 9.57
N ASN A 60 -1.12 1.63 10.78
CA ASN A 60 -1.66 0.54 11.59
C ASN A 60 -3.10 0.80 12.04
N ILE A 61 -3.49 2.05 12.33
CA ILE A 61 -4.89 2.42 12.59
C ILE A 61 -5.77 2.10 11.37
N ILE A 62 -5.33 2.45 10.15
CA ILE A 62 -6.05 2.12 8.90
C ILE A 62 -6.16 0.61 8.74
N ALA A 63 -5.05 -0.11 8.88
CA ALA A 63 -4.99 -1.55 8.72
C ALA A 63 -5.94 -2.27 9.69
N LEU A 64 -5.95 -1.86 10.97
CA LEU A 64 -6.85 -2.39 11.98
C LEU A 64 -8.32 -2.10 11.64
N LYS A 65 -8.63 -0.88 11.19
CA LYS A 65 -10.00 -0.52 10.80
C LYS A 65 -10.50 -1.33 9.63
N ILE A 66 -9.68 -1.55 8.60
CA ILE A 66 -10.07 -2.35 7.45
C ILE A 66 -10.24 -3.82 7.86
N ARG A 67 -9.30 -4.36 8.64
CA ARG A 67 -9.34 -5.75 9.13
C ARG A 67 -10.50 -6.03 10.10
N SER A 68 -11.08 -5.01 10.73
CA SER A 68 -12.25 -5.19 11.59
C SER A 68 -13.51 -5.57 10.82
N VAL A 69 -13.50 -5.45 9.49
CA VAL A 69 -14.60 -5.88 8.62
C VAL A 69 -14.33 -7.31 8.17
N SER A 70 -15.28 -8.22 8.40
CA SER A 70 -15.14 -9.67 8.17
C SER A 70 -14.62 -10.02 6.76
N LYS A 71 -15.17 -9.38 5.73
CA LYS A 71 -14.75 -9.52 4.32
C LYS A 71 -13.26 -9.26 4.09
N PHE A 72 -12.66 -8.41 4.92
CA PHE A 72 -11.26 -7.96 4.82
C PHE A 72 -10.38 -8.52 5.94
N SER A 73 -10.89 -9.50 6.71
CA SER A 73 -10.10 -10.14 7.76
C SER A 73 -8.80 -10.68 7.17
N CYS A 74 -7.67 -10.28 7.73
CA CYS A 74 -6.32 -10.62 7.27
C CYS A 74 -5.97 -10.21 5.81
N TRP A 75 -6.77 -9.33 5.18
CA TRP A 75 -6.57 -8.94 3.79
C TRP A 75 -5.35 -8.04 3.58
N ILE A 76 -5.08 -7.11 4.49
CA ILE A 76 -3.97 -6.16 4.40
C ILE A 76 -3.06 -6.17 5.62
N GLU A 77 -1.84 -5.70 5.39
CA GLU A 77 -0.85 -5.43 6.43
C GLU A 77 -0.01 -4.20 6.07
N VAL A 78 0.74 -3.68 7.04
CA VAL A 78 1.73 -2.63 6.83
C VAL A 78 3.07 -3.30 6.54
N GLY A 79 3.61 -3.06 5.34
CA GLY A 79 4.86 -3.66 4.87
C GLY A 79 5.94 -2.61 4.60
N GLN A 80 7.21 -3.04 4.65
CA GLN A 80 8.37 -2.19 4.37
C GLN A 80 8.68 -2.17 2.86
N CYS A 81 8.37 -1.07 2.17
CA CYS A 81 8.39 -0.93 0.72
C CYS A 81 9.75 -1.26 0.10
N HIS A 82 10.85 -0.67 0.58
CA HIS A 82 12.19 -0.91 0.03
C HIS A 82 12.58 -2.40 0.06
N ARG A 83 12.18 -3.14 1.12
CA ARG A 83 12.49 -4.57 1.24
C ARG A 83 11.78 -5.38 0.18
N MET A 84 10.66 -4.89 -0.32
CA MET A 84 9.86 -5.56 -1.33
C MET A 84 10.16 -5.07 -2.73
N THR A 85 10.67 -3.85 -2.92
CA THR A 85 11.04 -3.27 -4.24
C THR A 85 12.51 -3.46 -4.60
N GLY A 86 13.40 -3.51 -3.60
CA GLY A 86 14.86 -3.49 -3.80
C GLY A 86 15.42 -2.16 -4.31
N LYS A 87 14.56 -1.14 -4.48
CA LYS A 87 14.96 0.21 -4.88
C LYS A 87 14.84 1.18 -3.71
N HIS A 88 15.77 2.13 -3.69
CA HIS A 88 15.80 3.20 -2.71
C HIS A 88 14.57 4.11 -2.84
N LEU A 89 14.03 4.54 -1.71
CA LEU A 89 12.97 5.55 -1.68
C LEU A 89 13.58 6.95 -1.76
N SER A 90 12.78 7.93 -2.19
CA SER A 90 13.18 9.32 -2.02
C SER A 90 13.40 9.61 -0.52
N LEU A 91 14.39 10.46 -0.22
CA LEU A 91 14.88 10.75 1.13
C LEU A 91 13.79 11.25 2.11
N ASN A 92 12.63 11.66 1.59
CA ASN A 92 11.62 12.39 2.36
C ASN A 92 10.42 11.54 2.83
N ALA A 93 10.38 10.23 2.52
CA ALA A 93 9.24 9.37 2.85
C ALA A 93 9.66 8.09 3.60
N PRO A 94 9.09 7.82 4.80
CA PRO A 94 9.31 6.56 5.51
C PRO A 94 8.95 5.33 4.65
N PRO A 95 9.70 4.22 4.77
CA PRO A 95 9.60 3.10 3.85
C PRO A 95 8.45 2.13 4.15
N PHE A 96 7.28 2.62 4.52
CA PHE A 96 6.13 1.78 4.89
C PHE A 96 4.90 2.12 4.04
N MET A 97 4.05 1.13 3.76
CA MET A 97 2.79 1.28 3.02
C MET A 97 1.80 0.16 3.37
N LEU A 98 0.52 0.32 3.04
CA LEU A 98 -0.50 -0.74 3.14
C LEU A 98 -0.43 -1.66 1.93
N ILE A 99 -0.50 -2.97 2.18
CA ILE A 99 -0.28 -3.98 1.14
C ILE A 99 -1.27 -5.14 1.32
N PRO A 100 -1.90 -5.63 0.24
CA PRO A 100 -2.62 -6.88 0.28
C PRO A 100 -1.69 -8.03 0.65
N ARG A 101 -2.00 -8.73 1.75
CA ARG A 101 -1.20 -9.81 2.32
C ARG A 101 -0.95 -10.94 1.32
N SER A 102 -1.93 -11.24 0.47
CA SER A 102 -1.83 -12.24 -0.59
C SER A 102 -0.75 -11.88 -1.63
N ILE A 103 -0.63 -10.60 -1.98
CA ILE A 103 0.37 -10.11 -2.93
C ILE A 103 1.75 -10.11 -2.30
N ARG A 104 1.89 -9.57 -1.09
CA ARG A 104 3.17 -9.58 -0.34
C ARG A 104 3.75 -11.00 -0.23
N ARG A 105 2.94 -12.00 0.14
CA ARG A 105 3.37 -13.41 0.21
C ARG A 105 3.87 -13.95 -1.12
N LYS A 106 3.25 -13.54 -2.24
CA LYS A 106 3.71 -13.95 -3.59
C LYS A 106 5.04 -13.29 -3.93
N VAL A 107 5.18 -11.99 -3.69
CA VAL A 107 6.44 -11.25 -3.90
C VAL A 107 7.59 -11.93 -3.17
N ASP A 108 7.41 -12.23 -1.88
CA ASP A 108 8.42 -12.94 -1.09
C ASP A 108 8.78 -14.30 -1.68
N GLY A 109 7.78 -15.11 -2.05
CA GLY A 109 8.02 -16.44 -2.63
C GLY A 109 8.78 -16.38 -3.95
N PHE A 110 8.51 -15.39 -4.80
CA PHE A 110 9.25 -15.20 -6.04
C PHE A 110 10.69 -14.72 -5.82
N ARG A 111 10.91 -13.79 -4.89
CA ARG A 111 12.27 -13.35 -4.51
C ARG A 111 13.11 -14.49 -3.96
N GLN A 112 12.54 -15.28 -3.04
CA GLN A 112 13.19 -16.48 -2.51
C GLN A 112 13.56 -17.47 -3.62
N SER A 113 12.68 -17.69 -4.60
CA SER A 113 12.97 -18.58 -5.73
C SER A 113 14.10 -18.10 -6.64
N LYS A 114 14.40 -16.80 -6.64
CA LYS A 114 15.51 -16.21 -7.39
C LYS A 114 16.82 -16.13 -6.61
N GLY A 115 16.84 -16.62 -5.36
CA GLY A 115 17.99 -16.45 -4.47
C GLY A 115 18.14 -15.03 -3.92
N GLU A 116 17.16 -14.15 -4.14
CA GLU A 116 17.09 -12.80 -3.57
C GLU A 116 16.61 -12.89 -2.10
N ALA A 117 17.38 -13.56 -1.25
CA ALA A 117 17.08 -13.64 0.17
C ALA A 117 17.21 -12.23 0.78
N THR A 118 16.19 -11.80 1.52
CA THR A 118 16.25 -10.53 2.25
C THR A 118 17.33 -10.65 3.33
N PRO A 119 18.33 -9.74 3.39
CA PRO A 119 19.33 -9.77 4.43
C PRO A 119 18.67 -9.74 5.81
N LYS A 120 19.15 -10.57 6.74
CA LYS A 120 18.82 -10.41 8.17
C LYS A 120 19.26 -9.00 8.56
N SER A 121 18.32 -8.17 9.00
CA SER A 121 18.65 -6.78 9.37
C SER A 121 19.51 -6.72 10.62
N ALA A 122 20.27 -5.63 10.73
CA ALA A 122 21.05 -5.22 11.89
C ALA A 122 20.22 -5.20 13.20
N GLN A 123 20.94 -5.17 14.33
CA GLN A 123 20.38 -5.39 15.66
C GLN A 123 19.13 -4.53 15.93
N PRO A 124 17.99 -5.16 16.25
CA PRO A 124 16.78 -4.42 16.63
C PRO A 124 17.03 -3.59 17.88
N PHE A 125 16.38 -2.44 18.02
CA PHE A 125 16.41 -1.74 19.30
C PHE A 125 15.79 -2.61 20.41
N THR A 126 16.43 -2.58 21.58
CA THR A 126 15.98 -3.26 22.79
C THR A 126 15.01 -2.37 23.58
N GLY A 127 14.17 -2.98 24.42
CA GLY A 127 13.20 -2.22 25.24
C GLY A 127 11.93 -1.81 24.49
N SER A 128 11.18 -0.87 25.08
CA SER A 128 9.95 -0.32 24.49
C SER A 128 10.24 0.83 23.52
N LEU A 129 9.35 1.07 22.56
CA LEU A 129 9.47 2.23 21.65
C LEU A 129 9.44 3.55 22.44
N TYR A 130 8.69 3.60 23.54
CA TYR A 130 8.66 4.76 24.43
C TYR A 130 10.05 5.05 25.02
N GLU A 131 10.72 4.02 25.57
CA GLU A 131 12.08 4.15 26.12
C GLU A 131 13.09 4.64 25.08
N VAL A 132 12.96 4.18 23.83
CA VAL A 132 13.83 4.66 22.75
C VAL A 132 13.60 6.14 22.47
N LEU A 133 12.33 6.57 22.39
CA LEU A 133 11.97 7.96 22.12
C LEU A 133 12.29 8.92 23.29
N SER A 134 12.36 8.41 24.52
CA SER A 134 12.63 9.21 25.72
C SER A 134 14.12 9.52 25.91
N LYS A 135 15.03 8.79 25.27
CA LYS A 135 16.49 9.02 25.40
C LYS A 135 16.93 10.42 24.99
N GLU A 136 16.21 11.02 24.05
CA GLU A 136 16.57 12.32 23.46
C GLU A 136 15.49 13.39 23.71
N SER A 137 14.63 13.20 24.71
CA SER A 137 13.55 14.15 24.98
C SER A 137 13.04 14.13 26.40
N ASP A 138 12.64 15.32 26.83
CA ASP A 138 11.86 15.52 28.04
C ASP A 138 10.59 14.65 28.04
N SER A 139 10.34 13.98 29.17
CA SER A 139 9.26 13.00 29.30
C SER A 139 7.88 13.64 29.19
N ALA A 140 7.70 14.88 29.67
CA ALA A 140 6.43 15.59 29.55
C ALA A 140 6.17 16.01 28.10
N LYS A 141 7.19 16.46 27.37
CA LYS A 141 7.09 16.74 25.92
C LYS A 141 6.79 15.47 25.11
N LEU A 142 7.43 14.35 25.44
CA LEU A 142 7.14 13.07 24.77
C LEU A 142 5.71 12.59 25.07
N ASP A 143 5.27 12.69 26.33
CA ASP A 143 3.91 12.33 26.73
C ASP A 143 2.87 13.17 25.98
N ALA A 144 3.09 14.48 25.87
CA ALA A 144 2.23 15.37 25.10
C ALA A 144 2.19 14.97 23.61
N TRP A 145 3.36 14.72 22.99
CA TRP A 145 3.45 14.30 21.60
C TRP A 145 2.73 12.96 21.34
N ILE A 146 2.87 11.97 22.23
CA ILE A 146 2.13 10.71 22.09
C ILE A 146 0.63 10.95 22.29
N ALA A 147 0.24 11.80 23.24
CA ALA A 147 -1.16 12.07 23.54
C ALA A 147 -1.93 12.67 22.35
N GLU A 148 -1.25 13.35 21.43
CA GLU A 148 -1.82 13.83 20.16
C GLU A 148 -2.23 12.70 19.19
N LEU A 149 -1.72 11.48 19.36
CA LEU A 149 -2.08 10.37 18.48
C LEU A 149 -3.53 9.92 18.74
N PRO A 150 -4.27 9.53 17.70
CA PRO A 150 -5.63 9.01 17.85
C PRO A 150 -5.56 7.58 18.40
N LEU A 151 -6.38 7.20 19.37
CA LEU A 151 -6.50 5.81 19.81
C LEU A 151 -7.17 4.95 18.74
N ASN A 152 -8.09 5.55 17.98
CA ASN A 152 -8.85 4.89 16.95
C ASN A 152 -9.32 5.90 15.89
N LEU A 153 -9.88 5.36 14.80
CA LEU A 153 -10.30 6.13 13.64
C LEU A 153 -11.53 7.04 13.90
N GLN A 154 -12.22 6.92 15.04
CA GLN A 154 -13.36 7.80 15.40
C GLN A 154 -12.90 9.11 16.05
N GLU A 155 -11.77 9.10 16.75
CA GLU A 155 -11.20 10.29 17.40
C GLU A 155 -10.56 11.27 16.39
N GLU A 156 -10.41 10.86 15.12
CA GLU A 156 -9.93 11.70 14.01
C GLU A 156 -10.92 12.80 13.55
N GLY A 157 -11.99 13.08 14.31
CA GLY A 157 -12.93 14.16 14.03
C GLY A 157 -12.27 15.56 13.98
N LYS A 158 -11.05 15.69 14.49
CA LYS A 158 -10.15 16.84 14.26
C LYS A 158 -9.04 16.37 13.33
N GLU A 159 -9.01 16.95 12.14
CA GLU A 159 -8.12 16.61 11.03
C GLU A 159 -6.65 16.53 11.49
N ILE A 160 -6.08 15.33 11.55
CA ILE A 160 -4.63 15.16 11.76
C ILE A 160 -3.96 15.41 10.39
N SER A 161 -3.86 16.68 10.01
CA SER A 161 -3.27 17.16 8.74
C SER A 161 -1.74 16.93 8.62
N VAL A 162 -1.12 16.35 9.65
CA VAL A 162 0.35 16.35 9.85
C VAL A 162 1.14 15.48 8.85
N MET A 163 0.48 14.72 7.99
CA MET A 163 1.14 13.81 7.03
C MET A 163 0.64 13.91 5.59
N GLY A 164 -0.21 14.90 5.29
CA GLY A 164 -0.81 15.05 3.96
C GLY A 164 -1.88 14.00 3.59
N PHE A 165 -2.28 13.12 4.52
CA PHE A 165 -3.41 12.21 4.32
C PHE A 165 -4.17 11.93 5.63
N SER A 166 -5.48 11.73 5.53
CA SER A 166 -6.35 11.33 6.63
C SER A 166 -6.56 9.80 6.62
N PRO A 167 -6.35 9.08 7.73
CA PRO A 167 -6.63 7.64 7.80
C PRO A 167 -8.06 7.29 7.43
N ARG A 168 -9.04 8.09 7.88
CA ARG A 168 -10.44 7.96 7.45
C ARG A 168 -10.63 8.18 5.94
N ALA A 169 -9.93 9.14 5.34
CA ALA A 169 -9.99 9.39 3.90
C ALA A 169 -9.41 8.21 3.09
N VAL A 170 -8.46 7.46 3.64
CA VAL A 170 -7.92 6.23 3.02
C VAL A 170 -8.85 5.02 3.26
N ALA A 171 -9.28 4.80 4.51
CA ALA A 171 -10.02 3.59 4.87
C ALA A 171 -11.43 3.55 4.27
N ARG A 172 -12.14 4.69 4.24
CA ARG A 172 -13.56 4.75 3.85
C ARG A 172 -13.81 4.40 2.39
N PRO A 173 -13.04 4.90 1.39
CA PRO A 173 -13.19 4.49 0.00
C PRO A 173 -12.94 3.00 -0.19
N VAL A 174 -11.87 2.47 0.40
CA VAL A 174 -11.48 1.05 0.30
C VAL A 174 -12.61 0.14 0.80
N LEU A 175 -13.18 0.45 1.96
CA LEU A 175 -14.28 -0.33 2.55
C LEU A 175 -15.58 -0.29 1.73
N ARG A 176 -15.81 0.79 0.97
CA ARG A 176 -17.03 0.98 0.15
C ARG A 176 -16.85 0.54 -1.31
N SER A 177 -15.63 0.23 -1.72
CA SER A 177 -15.32 -0.12 -3.10
C SER A 177 -15.77 -1.55 -3.45
N ALA A 178 -16.21 -1.73 -4.70
CA ALA A 178 -16.39 -3.07 -5.28
C ALA A 178 -15.08 -3.68 -5.76
N SER A 179 -14.00 -2.88 -5.78
CA SER A 179 -12.65 -3.24 -6.22
C SER A 179 -11.65 -2.74 -5.17
N PRO A 180 -11.73 -3.27 -3.93
CA PRO A 180 -10.98 -2.78 -2.78
C PRO A 180 -9.47 -2.78 -2.98
N THR A 181 -8.90 -3.73 -3.73
CA THR A 181 -7.45 -3.75 -3.97
C THR A 181 -7.01 -2.63 -4.91
N PHE A 182 -7.81 -2.33 -5.93
CA PHE A 182 -7.55 -1.19 -6.80
C PHE A 182 -7.68 0.13 -6.07
N GLU A 183 -8.73 0.26 -5.26
CA GLU A 183 -8.93 1.46 -4.45
C GLU A 183 -7.78 1.67 -3.47
N LEU A 184 -7.30 0.61 -2.82
CA LEU A 184 -6.14 0.69 -1.93
C LEU A 184 -4.88 1.15 -2.67
N PHE A 185 -4.62 0.60 -3.87
CA PHE A 185 -3.51 1.03 -4.71
C PHE A 185 -3.61 2.52 -5.05
N TYR A 186 -4.81 2.98 -5.43
CA TYR A 186 -5.07 4.38 -5.72
C TYR A 186 -4.83 5.29 -4.50
N GLN A 187 -5.25 4.89 -3.30
CA GLN A 187 -5.01 5.68 -2.08
C GLN A 187 -3.51 5.70 -1.68
N GLU A 188 -2.79 4.60 -1.86
CA GLU A 188 -1.32 4.54 -1.69
C GLU A 188 -0.59 5.38 -2.76
N TYR A 189 -1.18 5.52 -3.95
CA TYR A 189 -0.68 6.44 -4.97
C TYR A 189 -0.90 7.90 -4.58
N GLN A 190 -2.12 8.24 -4.15
CA GLN A 190 -2.54 9.59 -3.76
C GLN A 190 -1.80 10.12 -2.52
N SER A 191 -1.50 9.26 -1.55
CA SER A 191 -0.70 9.62 -0.36
C SER A 191 0.79 9.87 -0.64
N LEU A 192 1.16 10.11 -1.90
CA LEU A 192 2.52 10.36 -2.43
C LEU A 192 3.51 9.19 -2.26
N ARG A 193 3.07 8.02 -1.76
CA ARG A 193 3.96 6.87 -1.52
C ARG A 193 4.38 6.23 -2.84
N LEU A 194 3.42 5.72 -3.62
CA LEU A 194 3.77 5.15 -4.93
C LEU A 194 4.27 6.23 -5.90
N LYS A 195 3.76 7.47 -5.82
CA LYS A 195 4.23 8.57 -6.66
C LYS A 195 5.73 8.84 -6.47
N SER A 196 6.23 8.80 -5.23
CA SER A 196 7.65 8.99 -4.93
C SER A 196 8.52 7.77 -5.24
N VAL A 197 8.01 6.54 -5.03
CA VAL A 197 8.74 5.30 -5.34
C VAL A 197 8.96 5.13 -6.84
N PHE A 198 8.03 5.60 -7.67
CA PHE A 198 7.97 5.19 -9.07
C PHE A 198 7.97 6.34 -10.09
N LYS A 199 8.08 7.61 -9.65
CA LYS A 199 8.10 8.81 -10.51
C LYS A 199 7.08 8.75 -11.66
N PHE A 200 5.90 8.22 -11.40
CA PHE A 200 4.90 8.06 -12.46
C PHE A 200 4.42 9.41 -12.97
N GLU A 201 4.11 9.48 -14.26
CA GLU A 201 3.64 10.71 -14.89
C GLU A 201 2.35 11.24 -14.23
N PRO A 202 2.15 12.57 -14.14
CA PRO A 202 0.89 13.17 -13.70
C PRO A 202 -0.35 12.66 -14.46
N ARG A 203 -0.17 12.19 -15.71
CA ARG A 203 -1.22 11.59 -16.53
C ARG A 203 -1.71 10.25 -15.97
N PHE A 204 -0.81 9.44 -15.40
CA PHE A 204 -1.21 8.18 -14.76
C PHE A 204 -2.12 8.39 -13.56
N GLU A 205 -1.93 9.49 -12.82
CA GLU A 205 -2.84 9.88 -11.72
C GLU A 205 -4.26 10.18 -12.23
N GLN A 206 -4.35 10.95 -13.32
CA GLN A 206 -5.63 11.29 -13.95
C GLN A 206 -6.33 10.03 -14.46
N LEU A 207 -5.56 9.09 -15.03
CA LEU A 207 -6.07 7.81 -15.46
C LEU A 207 -6.65 6.99 -14.30
N LEU A 208 -5.88 6.81 -13.22
CA LEU A 208 -6.33 6.05 -12.05
C LEU A 208 -7.60 6.68 -11.47
N THR A 209 -7.68 8.01 -11.45
CA THR A 209 -8.86 8.77 -11.03
C THR A 209 -10.07 8.44 -11.91
N ARG A 210 -9.91 8.39 -13.24
CA ARG A 210 -10.99 8.04 -14.17
C ARG A 210 -11.44 6.58 -14.04
N LEU A 211 -10.49 5.67 -13.77
CA LEU A 211 -10.79 4.26 -13.51
C LEU A 211 -11.47 4.06 -12.14
N SER A 212 -11.13 4.87 -11.12
CA SER A 212 -11.70 4.80 -9.77
C SER A 212 -13.05 5.51 -9.64
N PHE A 213 -13.32 6.56 -10.44
CA PHE A 213 -14.49 7.41 -10.28
C PHE A 213 -15.82 6.66 -10.52
N ARG A 214 -16.42 6.22 -9.41
CA ARG A 214 -17.85 5.98 -9.26
C ARG A 214 -18.59 7.32 -9.12
N LYS A 215 -18.82 8.08 -10.19
CA LYS A 215 -20.01 8.94 -10.18
C LYS A 215 -21.19 8.11 -10.69
N GLN A 216 -21.99 7.63 -9.74
CA GLN A 216 -23.42 7.37 -9.95
C GLN A 216 -24.04 8.65 -10.51
N SER A 217 -23.98 8.85 -11.81
CA SER A 217 -24.96 9.73 -12.45
C SER A 217 -26.19 8.87 -12.70
N ILE A 218 -27.23 9.13 -11.93
CA ILE A 218 -28.57 8.58 -12.12
C ILE A 218 -29.16 9.06 -13.48
N LEU A 219 -28.44 9.93 -14.21
CA LEU A 219 -28.89 10.59 -15.43
C LEU A 219 -28.03 10.36 -16.70
N ARG A 220 -26.87 9.69 -16.64
CA ARG A 220 -26.10 9.35 -17.85
C ARG A 220 -25.62 7.90 -17.84
N LYS A 221 -26.31 7.13 -18.67
CA LYS A 221 -26.12 5.74 -19.14
C LYS A 221 -24.71 5.16 -18.91
N GLN A 222 -24.72 3.94 -18.39
CA GLN A 222 -23.72 2.86 -18.26
C GLN A 222 -22.50 2.74 -19.21
N GLN A 223 -22.25 3.63 -20.18
CA GLN A 223 -21.50 3.28 -21.39
C GLN A 223 -19.97 3.11 -21.26
N TYR A 224 -19.32 3.57 -20.19
CA TYR A 224 -17.84 3.58 -20.12
C TYR A 224 -17.29 3.14 -18.76
N ARG A 225 -17.93 2.14 -18.14
CA ARG A 225 -17.53 1.68 -16.80
C ARG A 225 -16.73 0.39 -16.90
N VAL A 226 -15.47 0.46 -16.45
CA VAL A 226 -14.64 -0.74 -16.27
C VAL A 226 -15.29 -1.64 -15.21
N LYS A 227 -15.42 -2.94 -15.51
CA LYS A 227 -16.00 -3.92 -14.60
C LYS A 227 -15.20 -3.96 -13.29
N SER A 228 -15.88 -3.98 -12.15
CA SER A 228 -15.22 -4.01 -10.83
C SER A 228 -14.31 -5.24 -10.65
N GLN A 229 -14.65 -6.37 -11.27
CA GLN A 229 -13.81 -7.56 -11.29
C GLN A 229 -12.48 -7.30 -12.01
N LEU A 230 -12.51 -6.59 -13.14
CA LEU A 230 -11.29 -6.23 -13.86
C LEU A 230 -10.44 -5.24 -13.07
N LEU A 231 -11.06 -4.24 -12.43
CA LEU A 231 -10.33 -3.32 -11.55
C LEU A 231 -9.71 -4.05 -10.36
N GLU A 232 -10.42 -4.98 -9.72
CA GLU A 232 -9.87 -5.76 -8.61
C GLU A 232 -8.65 -6.58 -9.04
N ARG A 233 -8.71 -7.21 -10.23
CA ARG A 233 -7.57 -7.91 -10.83
C ARG A 233 -6.42 -6.96 -11.15
N LEU A 234 -6.72 -5.79 -11.71
CA LEU A 234 -5.75 -4.75 -11.99
C LEU A 234 -5.05 -4.29 -10.72
N GLY A 235 -5.77 -4.03 -9.62
CA GLY A 235 -5.16 -3.67 -8.34
C GLY A 235 -4.16 -4.72 -7.85
N ASN A 236 -4.52 -6.00 -7.93
CA ASN A 236 -3.61 -7.11 -7.57
C ASN A 236 -2.34 -7.12 -8.43
N VAL A 237 -2.50 -6.91 -9.75
CA VAL A 237 -1.38 -6.86 -10.70
C VAL A 237 -0.50 -5.65 -10.44
N LEU A 238 -1.08 -4.47 -10.26
CA LEU A 238 -0.37 -3.22 -9.98
C LEU A 238 0.47 -3.34 -8.71
N PHE A 239 -0.10 -3.80 -7.60
CA PHE A 239 0.70 -4.06 -6.38
C PHE A 239 1.84 -5.06 -6.63
N PHE A 240 1.56 -6.15 -7.36
CA PHE A 240 2.57 -7.16 -7.60
C PHE A 240 3.72 -6.64 -8.46
N THR A 241 3.43 -5.94 -9.56
CA THR A 241 4.47 -5.40 -10.44
C THR A 241 5.22 -4.24 -9.81
N SER A 242 4.54 -3.38 -9.04
CA SER A 242 5.19 -2.33 -8.25
C SER A 242 6.25 -2.91 -7.31
N LEU A 243 5.92 -4.01 -6.64
CA LEU A 243 6.83 -4.62 -5.67
C LEU A 243 7.89 -5.49 -6.36
N TYR A 244 7.53 -6.35 -7.31
CA TYR A 244 8.45 -7.37 -7.83
C TYR A 244 9.03 -7.12 -9.23
N ASN A 245 8.28 -6.47 -10.13
CA ASN A 245 8.67 -6.36 -11.54
C ASN A 245 8.37 -4.97 -12.10
N GLN A 246 9.17 -4.01 -11.68
CA GLN A 246 8.92 -2.59 -11.92
C GLN A 246 9.07 -2.18 -13.39
N GLY A 247 10.04 -2.73 -14.12
CA GLY A 247 10.19 -2.45 -15.56
C GLY A 247 8.92 -2.81 -16.34
N CYS A 248 8.30 -3.95 -16.01
CA CYS A 248 7.03 -4.34 -16.61
C CYS A 248 5.86 -3.41 -16.23
N LEU A 249 5.89 -2.79 -15.04
CA LEU A 249 4.90 -1.79 -14.65
C LEU A 249 5.08 -0.49 -15.43
N GLU A 250 6.33 -0.02 -15.58
CA GLU A 250 6.67 1.19 -16.32
C GLU A 250 6.23 1.06 -17.79
N GLU A 251 6.57 -0.05 -18.45
CA GLU A 251 6.11 -0.36 -19.82
C GLU A 251 4.58 -0.35 -19.93
N PHE A 252 3.89 -0.99 -18.97
CA PHE A 252 2.44 -1.04 -18.95
C PHE A 252 1.82 0.35 -18.83
N ILE A 253 2.34 1.18 -17.93
CA ILE A 253 1.83 2.53 -17.67
C ILE A 253 2.04 3.42 -18.89
N ASN A 254 3.23 3.41 -19.49
CA ASN A 254 3.52 4.22 -20.67
C ASN A 254 2.57 3.89 -21.82
N ALA A 255 2.40 2.60 -22.11
CA ALA A 255 1.50 2.13 -23.16
C ALA A 255 0.01 2.39 -22.84
N LEU A 256 -0.35 2.50 -21.56
CA LEU A 256 -1.71 2.78 -21.12
C LEU A 256 -2.03 4.29 -21.21
N VAL A 257 -1.09 5.15 -20.82
CA VAL A 257 -1.19 6.60 -20.99
C VAL A 257 -1.31 6.98 -22.47
N GLU A 258 -0.52 6.35 -23.35
CA GLU A 258 -0.64 6.54 -24.80
C GLU A 258 -2.06 6.22 -25.33
N LYS A 259 -2.64 5.11 -24.85
CA LYS A 259 -4.01 4.70 -25.24
C LYS A 259 -5.07 5.64 -24.70
N GLU A 260 -4.86 6.20 -23.51
CA GLU A 260 -5.73 7.21 -22.95
C GLU A 260 -5.67 8.51 -23.77
N ASP A 261 -4.49 8.94 -24.20
CA ASP A 261 -4.34 10.11 -25.07
C ASP A 261 -5.11 9.92 -26.38
N ILE A 262 -5.02 8.74 -26.99
CA ILE A 262 -5.80 8.39 -28.17
C ILE A 262 -7.29 8.50 -27.86
N TYR A 263 -7.75 7.90 -26.76
CA TYR A 263 -9.16 7.95 -26.34
C TYR A 263 -9.67 9.39 -26.14
N LEU A 264 -8.85 10.28 -25.56
CA LEU A 264 -9.21 11.67 -25.32
C LEU A 264 -9.33 12.49 -26.61
N LYS A 265 -8.53 12.16 -27.63
CA LYS A 265 -8.52 12.85 -28.93
C LYS A 265 -9.67 12.43 -29.86
N MET A 266 -10.36 11.32 -29.58
CA MET A 266 -11.42 10.79 -30.44
C MET A 266 -12.72 11.59 -30.34
N SER A 267 -13.38 11.75 -31.49
CA SER A 267 -14.71 12.38 -31.60
C SER A 267 -15.75 11.64 -30.76
N PRO A 268 -16.70 12.35 -30.11
CA PRO A 268 -17.81 11.71 -29.39
C PRO A 268 -18.59 10.74 -30.29
N GLY A 269 -19.10 9.65 -29.72
CA GLY A 269 -19.86 8.63 -30.44
C GLY A 269 -19.13 7.29 -30.51
N GLU A 270 -19.33 6.53 -31.58
CA GLU A 270 -18.80 5.17 -31.72
C GLU A 270 -17.27 5.09 -31.66
N GLU A 271 -16.57 6.08 -32.21
CA GLU A 271 -15.10 6.11 -32.23
C GLU A 271 -14.53 6.18 -30.81
N LYS A 272 -15.13 7.02 -29.96
CA LYS A 272 -14.77 7.13 -28.54
C LYS A 272 -15.08 5.83 -27.77
N VAL A 273 -16.18 5.15 -28.08
CA VAL A 273 -16.50 3.81 -27.53
C VAL A 273 -15.44 2.78 -27.92
N LYS A 274 -15.10 2.71 -29.22
CA LYS A 274 -14.08 1.80 -29.73
C LYS A 274 -12.71 2.06 -29.07
N ALA A 275 -12.32 3.31 -28.91
CA ALA A 275 -11.07 3.67 -28.23
C ALA A 275 -11.07 3.30 -26.74
N HIS A 276 -12.19 3.53 -26.02
CA HIS A 276 -12.32 3.08 -24.63
C HIS A 276 -12.21 1.56 -24.52
N GLN A 277 -12.89 0.83 -25.39
CA GLN A 277 -12.86 -0.63 -25.38
C GLN A 277 -11.46 -1.17 -25.68
N LYS A 278 -10.70 -0.54 -26.59
CA LYS A 278 -9.28 -0.88 -26.82
C LYS A 278 -8.44 -0.72 -25.56
N MET A 279 -8.64 0.36 -24.80
CA MET A 279 -7.96 0.57 -23.51
C MET A 279 -8.34 -0.52 -22.49
N VAL A 280 -9.63 -0.85 -22.38
CA VAL A 280 -10.10 -1.91 -21.46
C VAL A 280 -9.55 -3.28 -21.84
N ASN A 281 -9.56 -3.62 -23.14
CA ASN A 281 -8.99 -4.88 -23.65
C ASN A 281 -7.48 -4.97 -23.36
N TYR A 282 -6.76 -3.85 -23.46
CA TYR A 282 -5.35 -3.80 -23.11
C TYR A 282 -5.11 -4.06 -21.61
N ILE A 283 -5.89 -3.42 -20.73
CA ILE A 283 -5.85 -3.67 -19.29
C ILE A 283 -6.14 -5.16 -18.99
N GLU A 284 -7.16 -5.73 -19.63
CA GLU A 284 -7.53 -7.12 -19.45
C GLU A 284 -6.46 -8.09 -19.92
N ALA A 285 -5.88 -7.88 -21.10
CA ALA A 285 -4.78 -8.67 -21.63
C ALA A 285 -3.56 -8.63 -20.71
N PHE A 286 -3.20 -7.44 -20.20
CA PHE A 286 -2.13 -7.31 -19.22
C PHE A 286 -2.44 -8.06 -17.93
N CYS A 287 -3.67 -7.94 -17.41
CA CYS A 287 -4.09 -8.66 -16.22
C CYS A 287 -4.03 -10.19 -16.42
N ASN A 288 -4.44 -10.69 -17.60
CA ASN A 288 -4.37 -12.12 -17.95
C ASN A 288 -2.91 -12.59 -17.95
N LYS A 289 -2.03 -11.90 -18.69
CA LYS A 289 -0.59 -12.21 -18.77
C LYS A 289 0.05 -12.30 -17.38
N MET A 290 -0.19 -11.30 -16.53
CA MET A 290 0.39 -11.23 -15.19
C MET A 290 -0.22 -12.25 -14.23
N THR A 291 -1.51 -12.55 -14.39
CA THR A 291 -2.18 -13.59 -13.61
C THR A 291 -1.61 -14.96 -13.94
N GLU A 292 -1.54 -15.32 -15.22
CA GLU A 292 -1.01 -16.61 -15.66
C GLU A 292 0.42 -16.84 -15.23
N LYS A 293 1.27 -15.81 -15.36
CA LYS A 293 2.69 -15.92 -15.05
C LYS A 293 2.97 -15.91 -13.54
N TYR A 294 2.28 -15.07 -12.77
CA TYR A 294 2.66 -14.80 -11.38
C TYR A 294 1.54 -14.96 -10.35
N LEU A 295 0.31 -14.57 -10.68
CA LEU A 295 -0.76 -14.49 -9.69
C LEU A 295 -1.73 -15.68 -9.69
N MET A 296 -1.50 -16.73 -10.48
CA MET A 296 -2.32 -17.93 -10.45
C MET A 296 -2.40 -18.53 -9.03
N PRO A 297 -3.60 -18.95 -8.57
CA PRO A 297 -3.74 -19.69 -7.31
C PRO A 297 -2.92 -20.98 -7.32
N ALA A 298 -2.45 -21.41 -6.13
CA ALA A 298 -1.66 -22.63 -6.00
C ALA A 298 -2.40 -23.88 -6.51
N ALA A 299 -3.69 -24.01 -6.21
CA ALA A 299 -4.54 -25.09 -6.71
C ALA A 299 -4.59 -25.13 -8.25
N SER A 300 -4.78 -23.97 -8.89
CA SER A 300 -4.80 -23.85 -10.35
C SER A 300 -3.43 -24.16 -10.98
N ARG A 301 -2.32 -23.80 -10.31
CA ARG A 301 -0.96 -24.16 -10.75
C ARG A 301 -0.72 -25.67 -10.70
N HIS A 302 -1.17 -26.32 -9.61
CA HIS A 302 -1.06 -27.76 -9.47
C HIS A 302 -1.86 -28.50 -10.54
N TYR A 303 -3.09 -28.06 -10.82
CA TYR A 303 -3.90 -28.62 -11.89
C TYR A 303 -3.26 -28.45 -13.27
N LYS A 304 -2.72 -27.27 -13.58
CA LYS A 304 -2.04 -27.00 -14.86
C LYS A 304 -0.78 -27.87 -15.02
N LYS A 305 0.04 -28.01 -13.96
CA LYS A 305 1.20 -28.93 -13.96
C LYS A 305 0.78 -30.39 -14.18
N LYS A 306 -0.27 -30.85 -13.49
CA LYS A 306 -0.78 -32.22 -13.64
C LYS A 306 -1.35 -32.48 -15.04
N LYS A 307 -1.96 -31.47 -15.67
CA LYS A 307 -2.46 -31.57 -17.05
C LYS A 307 -1.30 -31.66 -18.05
N ILE A 308 -0.26 -30.85 -17.89
CA ILE A 308 0.95 -30.87 -18.74
C ILE A 308 1.69 -32.21 -18.60
N ALA A 309 1.92 -32.68 -17.36
CA ALA A 309 2.58 -33.96 -17.13
C ALA A 309 1.79 -35.16 -17.70
N ARG A 310 0.45 -35.08 -17.72
CA ARG A 310 -0.41 -36.11 -18.33
C ARG A 310 -0.43 -36.07 -19.86
N SER A 311 -0.27 -34.90 -20.47
CA SER A 311 -0.13 -34.80 -21.92
C SER A 311 1.25 -35.27 -22.39
N GLU A 312 2.29 -35.04 -21.59
CA GLU A 312 3.65 -35.52 -21.88
C GLU A 312 3.82 -37.02 -21.63
N SER A 313 3.04 -37.62 -20.72
CA SER A 313 3.04 -39.07 -20.47
C SER A 313 2.08 -39.87 -21.37
N GLY A 314 1.39 -39.22 -22.30
CA GLY A 314 0.45 -39.84 -23.24
C GLY A 314 1.03 -40.05 -24.65
N GLU A 315 2.26 -39.58 -24.89
CA GLU A 315 3.07 -39.92 -26.06
C GLU A 315 4.08 -40.99 -25.64
N SER A 316 3.61 -42.23 -25.53
CA SER A 316 4.46 -43.43 -25.37
C SER A 316 3.74 -44.61 -25.99
#